data_AF-A0A844MTT2-F1
#
_entry.id   AF-A0A844MTT2-F1
#
_cell.length_a   1.000
_cell.length_b   1.000
_cell.length_c   1.000
_cell.angle_alpha   90.00
_cell.angle_beta   90.00
_cell.angle_gamma   90.00
#
_symmetry.space_group_name_H-M   'P 1'
#
loop_
_entity.id
_entity.type
_entity.pdbx_description
1 polymer ?
#
loop_
_entity_poly.entity_id
_entity_poly.type
_entity_poly.pdbx_seq_one_letter_code
_entity_poly.pdbx_strand_id
1 'polypeptide(L)'
;MARYTCSFVLSVALNHLQPLMVELLQDCNLEVQYYTSDYVMAREIPGTVPFSKLVTVEALIDKTSATETETRMSIVIKNEELPLQLDNHCRQMFEFIKQEIEQCRHWHLIESLAG
;
A
#
# COMPACT_ATOMS: atom_id res chain seq x y z
N MET A 1 12.74 2.88 13.10
CA MET A 1 11.49 2.85 12.35
C MET A 1 11.80 2.40 10.92
N ALA A 2 11.31 1.22 10.55
CA ALA A 2 11.45 0.68 9.22
C ALA A 2 10.42 1.37 8.32
N ARG A 3 10.81 1.66 7.09
CA ARG A 3 9.97 2.32 6.10
C ARG A 3 10.38 1.83 4.72
N TYR A 4 9.42 1.35 3.96
CA TYR A 4 9.58 0.89 2.58
C TYR A 4 8.59 1.63 1.70
N THR A 5 9.00 2.02 0.50
CA THR A 5 8.16 2.81 -0.42
C THR A 5 8.19 2.19 -1.81
N CYS A 6 7.03 2.17 -2.47
CA CYS A 6 6.96 1.76 -3.87
C CYS A 6 5.96 2.65 -4.60
N SER A 7 6.26 3.01 -5.84
CA SER A 7 5.41 3.79 -6.72
C SER A 7 4.94 2.95 -7.89
N PHE A 8 3.65 3.08 -8.21
CA PHE A 8 2.96 2.34 -9.24
C PHE A 8 2.33 3.30 -10.24
N VAL A 9 2.37 2.92 -11.52
CA VAL A 9 1.54 3.50 -12.58
C VAL A 9 0.51 2.43 -12.95
N LEU A 10 -0.77 2.75 -12.77
CA LEU A 10 -1.88 1.81 -12.91
C LEU A 10 -2.82 2.26 -14.03
N SER A 11 -3.26 1.34 -14.88
CA SER A 11 -4.28 1.60 -15.89
C SER A 11 -5.69 1.58 -15.27
N VAL A 12 -5.96 2.58 -14.43
CA VAL A 12 -7.23 2.77 -13.71
C VAL A 12 -7.55 4.25 -13.68
N ALA A 13 -8.81 4.61 -13.92
CA ALA A 13 -9.27 5.97 -13.72
C ALA A 13 -9.25 6.34 -12.23
N LEU A 14 -8.84 7.56 -11.90
CA LEU A 14 -8.65 8.05 -10.54
C LEU A 14 -9.82 7.73 -9.59
N ASN A 15 -11.04 7.90 -10.08
CA ASN A 15 -12.30 7.69 -9.36
C ASN A 15 -12.59 6.22 -8.99
N HIS A 16 -11.89 5.26 -9.59
CA HIS A 16 -12.00 3.84 -9.26
C HIS A 16 -10.86 3.33 -8.38
N LEU A 17 -9.71 4.01 -8.35
CA LEU A 17 -8.53 3.50 -7.64
C LEU A 17 -8.72 3.46 -6.11
N GLN A 18 -9.29 4.51 -5.52
CA GLN A 18 -9.47 4.58 -4.07
C GLN A 18 -10.32 3.42 -3.49
N PRO A 19 -11.52 3.12 -4.00
CA PRO A 19 -12.31 2.01 -3.48
C PRO A 19 -11.62 0.65 -3.71
N LEU A 20 -10.97 0.44 -4.86
CA LEU A 20 -10.20 -0.78 -5.12
C LEU A 20 -9.03 -0.95 -4.13
N MET A 21 -8.37 0.14 -3.76
CA MET A 21 -7.30 0.12 -2.76
C MET A 21 -7.82 -0.20 -1.36
N VAL A 22 -9.00 0.29 -1.00
CA VAL A 22 -9.64 -0.07 0.29
C VAL A 22 -9.92 -1.57 0.33
N GLU A 23 -10.54 -2.12 -0.72
CA GLU A 23 -10.83 -3.55 -0.83
C GLU A 23 -9.55 -4.39 -0.77
N LEU A 24 -8.52 -4.05 -1.55
CA LEU A 24 -7.24 -4.77 -1.56
C LEU A 24 -6.58 -4.81 -0.18
N LEU A 25 -6.56 -3.68 0.55
CA LEU A 25 -5.96 -3.63 1.88
C LEU A 25 -6.77 -4.43 2.91
N GLN A 26 -8.09 -4.46 2.79
CA GLN A 26 -8.95 -5.30 3.63
C GLN A 26 -8.73 -6.79 3.35
N ASP A 27 -8.59 -7.19 2.08
CA ASP A 27 -8.26 -8.56 1.67
C ASP A 27 -6.86 -8.99 2.19
N CYS A 28 -5.95 -8.02 2.37
CA CYS A 28 -4.66 -8.21 3.03
C CYS A 28 -4.74 -8.34 4.57
N ASN A 29 -5.95 -8.47 5.15
CA ASN A 29 -6.21 -8.48 6.60
C ASN A 29 -5.75 -7.22 7.34
N LEU A 30 -5.81 -6.06 6.68
CA LEU A 30 -5.55 -4.76 7.32
C LEU A 30 -6.88 -4.07 7.66
N GLU A 31 -6.89 -3.38 8.80
CA GLU A 31 -7.97 -2.48 9.17
C GLU A 31 -7.75 -1.11 8.52
N VAL A 32 -8.63 -0.73 7.60
CA VAL A 32 -8.63 0.62 7.01
C VAL A 32 -9.15 1.61 8.04
N GLN A 33 -8.29 2.53 8.47
CA GLN A 33 -8.58 3.48 9.55
C GLN A 33 -9.09 4.83 9.03
N TYR A 34 -8.62 5.23 7.84
CA TYR A 34 -8.95 6.53 7.27
C TYR A 34 -8.74 6.50 5.74
N TYR A 35 -9.60 7.19 5.00
CA TYR A 35 -9.42 7.39 3.56
C TYR A 35 -10.07 8.68 3.05
N THR A 36 -9.46 9.26 2.02
CA THR A 36 -9.96 10.35 1.18
C THR A 36 -9.78 9.96 -0.29
N SER A 37 -10.18 10.81 -1.23
CA SER A 37 -10.04 10.52 -2.66
C SER A 37 -8.59 10.44 -3.16
N ASP A 38 -7.60 10.87 -2.38
CA ASP A 38 -6.15 10.82 -2.69
C ASP A 38 -5.34 10.00 -1.67
N TYR A 39 -5.96 9.44 -0.64
CA TYR A 39 -5.22 8.84 0.45
C TYR A 39 -5.99 7.68 1.08
N VAL A 40 -5.30 6.59 1.38
CA VAL A 40 -5.84 5.46 2.16
C VAL A 40 -4.82 5.08 3.22
N MET A 41 -5.26 4.98 4.47
CA MET A 41 -4.45 4.51 5.59
C MET A 41 -5.07 3.26 6.18
N ALA A 42 -4.28 2.20 6.25
CA ALA A 42 -4.65 0.95 6.88
C ALA A 42 -3.56 0.50 7.87
N ARG A 43 -3.94 -0.32 8.84
CA ARG A 43 -3.04 -0.85 9.85
C ARG A 43 -3.31 -2.32 10.08
N GLU A 44 -2.27 -3.09 10.41
CA GLU A 44 -2.46 -4.46 10.89
C GLU A 44 -3.35 -4.52 12.13
N ILE A 45 -4.19 -5.56 12.16
CA ILE A 45 -5.05 -5.86 13.29
C ILE A 45 -4.19 -6.40 14.45
N PRO A 46 -4.28 -5.83 15.67
CA PRO A 46 -3.53 -6.34 16.82
C PRO A 46 -3.88 -7.79 17.15
N GLY A 47 -2.87 -8.57 17.59
CA GLY A 47 -3.07 -9.93 18.11
C GLY A 47 -2.20 -11.00 17.43
N THR A 48 -1.69 -10.74 16.22
CA THR A 48 -0.78 -11.64 15.49
C THR A 48 0.69 -11.33 15.72
N VAL A 49 1.02 -10.06 15.96
CA VAL A 49 2.39 -9.56 16.19
C VAL A 49 2.45 -8.61 17.39
N PRO A 50 3.63 -8.41 18.01
CA PRO A 50 3.82 -7.38 19.04
C PRO A 50 3.44 -5.99 18.53
N PHE A 51 2.96 -5.13 19.43
CA PHE A 51 2.53 -3.77 19.08
C PHE A 51 3.59 -2.94 18.33
N SER A 52 4.86 -3.11 18.66
CA SER A 52 5.98 -2.44 17.98
C SER A 52 6.21 -2.91 16.53
N LYS A 53 5.67 -4.08 16.17
CA LYS A 53 5.76 -4.63 14.82
C LYS A 53 4.56 -4.27 13.95
N LEU A 54 3.47 -3.77 14.53
CA LEU A 54 2.25 -3.43 13.77
C LEU A 54 2.57 -2.46 12.63
N VAL A 55 2.34 -2.92 11.41
CA VAL A 55 2.58 -2.18 10.20
C VAL A 55 1.43 -1.23 9.91
N THR A 56 1.80 -0.02 9.52
CA THR A 56 0.90 0.98 8.94
C THR A 56 1.21 1.11 7.45
N VAL A 57 0.17 1.07 6.63
CA VAL A 57 0.22 1.22 5.18
C VAL A 57 -0.49 2.53 4.83
N GLU A 58 0.19 3.37 4.05
CA GLU A 58 -0.33 4.62 3.53
C GLU A 58 -0.23 4.59 2.00
N ALA A 59 -1.36 4.61 1.31
CA ALA A 59 -1.43 4.78 -0.13
C ALA A 59 -1.70 6.25 -0.44
N LEU A 60 -0.86 6.87 -1.27
CA LEU A 60 -0.96 8.24 -1.76
C LEU A 60 -1.26 8.20 -3.26
N ILE A 61 -2.43 8.67 -3.66
CA ILE A 61 -2.89 8.67 -5.05
C ILE A 61 -2.65 10.06 -5.65
N ASP A 62 -1.86 10.12 -6.72
CA ASP A 62 -1.52 11.38 -7.38
C ASP A 62 -2.64 11.81 -8.33
N LYS A 63 -3.42 12.79 -7.88
CA LYS A 63 -4.49 13.41 -8.67
C LYS A 63 -3.98 14.39 -9.73
N THR A 64 -2.76 14.91 -9.58
CA THR A 64 -2.23 15.98 -10.43
C THR A 64 -1.74 15.47 -11.78
N SER A 65 -1.28 14.21 -11.82
CA SER A 65 -0.81 13.54 -13.04
C SER A 65 -1.80 12.51 -13.59
N ALA A 66 -2.93 12.30 -12.92
CA ALA A 66 -3.94 11.33 -13.33
C ALA A 66 -4.61 11.72 -14.67
N THR A 67 -4.81 10.73 -15.52
CA THR A 67 -5.58 10.84 -16.77
C THR A 67 -6.88 10.04 -16.65
N GLU A 68 -7.69 10.04 -17.70
CA GLU A 68 -8.93 9.25 -17.74
C GLU A 68 -8.69 7.73 -17.63
N THR A 69 -7.48 7.25 -17.90
CA THR A 69 -7.16 5.82 -17.99
C THR A 69 -5.94 5.40 -17.18
N GLU A 70 -5.15 6.34 -16.68
CA GLU A 70 -3.91 6.07 -15.95
C GLU A 70 -3.84 6.91 -14.68
N THR A 71 -3.49 6.28 -13.56
CA THR A 71 -3.30 6.94 -12.28
C THR A 71 -1.98 6.50 -11.65
N ARG A 72 -1.26 7.44 -11.05
CA ARG A 72 -0.04 7.15 -10.29
C ARG A 72 -0.36 7.06 -8.81
N MET A 73 0.30 6.15 -8.12
CA MET A 73 0.14 5.96 -6.69
C MET A 73 1.47 5.60 -6.05
N SER A 74 1.71 6.08 -4.83
CA SER A 74 2.82 5.62 -3.98
C SER A 74 2.27 4.94 -2.74
N ILE A 75 2.92 3.86 -2.30
CA ILE A 75 2.61 3.21 -1.03
C ILE A 75 3.79 3.42 -0.09
N VAL A 76 3.49 3.68 1.17
CA VAL A 76 4.45 3.77 2.26
C VAL A 76 4.05 2.74 3.31
N ILE A 77 4.97 1.84 3.63
CA ILE A 77 4.76 0.78 4.60
C ILE A 77 5.78 0.98 5.72
N LYS A 78 5.29 1.12 6.96
CA LYS A 78 6.13 1.54 8.08
C LYS A 78 5.72 0.93 9.41
N ASN A 79 6.69 0.68 10.29
CA ASN A 79 6.47 0.30 11.70
C ASN A 79 7.66 0.71 12.59
N GLU A 80 7.57 0.43 13.88
CA GLU A 80 8.59 0.82 14.87
C GLU A 80 9.86 -0.05 14.86
N GLU A 81 9.96 -1.05 14.00
CA GLU A 81 11.16 -1.90 13.91
C GLU A 81 12.39 -1.12 13.38
N LEU A 82 13.58 -1.69 13.56
CA LEU A 82 14.81 -1.15 12.98
C LEU A 82 15.05 -1.77 11.59
N PRO A 83 15.33 -0.97 10.55
CA PRO A 83 15.47 -1.45 9.18
C PRO A 83 16.67 -2.40 8.96
N LEU A 84 17.64 -2.43 9.88
CA LEU A 84 18.85 -3.26 9.78
C LEU A 84 18.64 -4.74 10.15
N GLN A 85 17.45 -5.12 10.62
CA GLN A 85 17.13 -6.52 10.91
C GLN A 85 16.82 -7.27 9.60
N LEU A 86 17.47 -8.41 9.39
CA LEU A 86 17.26 -9.25 8.18
C LEU A 86 15.86 -9.88 8.17
N ASP A 87 15.36 -10.28 9.33
CA ASP A 87 13.99 -10.78 9.56
C ASP A 87 13.11 -9.63 10.06
N ASN A 88 12.66 -8.80 9.13
CA ASN A 88 11.90 -7.59 9.40
C ASN A 88 10.45 -7.77 8.95
N HIS A 89 9.51 -7.73 9.90
CA HIS A 89 8.08 -7.93 9.64
C HIS A 89 7.54 -6.83 8.72
N CYS A 90 7.98 -5.58 8.90
CA CYS A 90 7.65 -4.48 7.99
C CYS A 90 8.06 -4.76 6.55
N ARG A 91 9.23 -5.38 6.33
CA ARG A 91 9.69 -5.75 4.99
C ARG A 91 8.86 -6.88 4.39
N GLN A 92 8.52 -7.89 5.19
CA GLN A 92 7.67 -9.00 4.74
C GLN A 92 6.29 -8.51 4.32
N MET A 93 5.69 -7.64 5.12
CA MET A 93 4.42 -7.00 4.79
C MET A 93 4.52 -6.11 3.55
N PHE A 94 5.65 -5.42 3.38
CA PHE A 94 5.90 -4.65 2.16
C PHE A 94 5.92 -5.51 0.90
N GLU A 95 6.69 -6.60 0.90
CA GLU A 95 6.76 -7.50 -0.25
C GLU A 95 5.41 -8.16 -0.54
N PHE A 96 4.67 -8.55 0.51
CA PHE A 96 3.33 -9.13 0.38
C PHE A 96 2.35 -8.15 -0.29
N ILE A 97 2.21 -6.94 0.25
CA ILE A 97 1.26 -5.95 -0.30
C ILE A 97 1.67 -5.50 -1.70
N LYS A 98 2.99 -5.36 -1.96
CA LYS A 98 3.50 -5.09 -3.30
C LYS A 98 3.06 -6.18 -4.27
N GLN A 99 3.19 -7.45 -3.91
CA GLN A 99 2.76 -8.57 -4.75
C GLN A 99 1.25 -8.57 -5.00
N GLU A 100 0.43 -8.30 -3.97
CA GLU A 100 -1.03 -8.20 -4.12
C GLU A 100 -1.43 -7.07 -5.08
N ILE A 101 -0.75 -5.91 -5.01
CA ILE A 101 -0.95 -4.82 -5.97
C ILE A 101 -0.53 -5.23 -7.39
N GLU A 102 0.63 -5.87 -7.55
CA GLU A 102 1.15 -6.28 -8.86
C GLU A 102 0.30 -7.38 -9.52
N GLN A 103 -0.42 -8.19 -8.72
CA GLN A 103 -1.26 -9.30 -9.18
C GLN A 103 -2.76 -8.97 -9.21
N CYS A 104 -3.16 -7.80 -8.72
CA CYS A 104 -4.56 -7.40 -8.66
C CYS A 104 -5.19 -7.36 -10.06
N ARG A 105 -6.24 -8.17 -10.26
CA ARG A 105 -6.92 -8.33 -11.56
C ARG A 105 -7.78 -7.13 -11.95
N HIS A 106 -8.07 -6.23 -11.01
CA HIS A 106 -8.92 -5.07 -11.23
C HIS A 106 -8.17 -3.92 -11.92
N TRP A 107 -6.85 -4.04 -12.10
CA TRP A 107 -6.06 -3.09 -12.85
C TRP A 107 -4.94 -3.73 -13.65
N HIS A 108 -4.50 -3.03 -14.69
CA HIS A 108 -3.28 -3.39 -15.38
C HIS A 108 -2.13 -2.54 -14.83
N LEU A 109 -1.15 -3.20 -14.21
CA LEU A 109 0.09 -2.56 -13.79
C LEU A 109 0.89 -2.16 -15.03
N ILE A 110 1.16 -0.87 -15.18
CA ILE A 110 1.98 -0.34 -16.27
C ILE A 110 3.45 -0.30 -15.85
N GLU A 111 3.74 0.19 -14.64
CA GLU A 111 5.10 0.33 -14.12
C GLU A 111 5.13 0.23 -12.58
N SER A 112 6.17 -0.40 -12.03
CA SER A 112 6.44 -0.51 -10.59
C SER A 112 7.88 -0.08 -10.31
N LEU A 113 8.05 0.92 -9.44
CA LEU A 113 9.33 1.48 -9.03
C LEU A 113 9.47 1.35 -7.51
N ALA A 114 10.37 0.48 -7.05
CA ALA A 114 10.65 0.29 -5.62
C ALA A 114 11.84 1.16 -5.17
N GLY A 115 11.73 1.74 -3.97
CA GLY A 115 12.74 2.60 -3.36
C GLY A 115 12.95 2.33 -1.87
#